data_AF-A0A437H020-F1
#
_entry.id   AF-A0A437H020-F1
#
_cell.length_a   1.000
_cell.length_b   1.000
_cell.length_c   1.000
_cell.angle_alpha   90.00
_cell.angle_beta   90.00
_cell.angle_gamma   90.00
#
_symmetry.space_group_name_H-M   'P 1'
#
loop_
_entity.id
_entity.type
_entity.pdbx_description
1 polymer ?
#
loop_
_entity_poly.entity_id
_entity_poly.type
_entity_poly.pdbx_seq_one_letter_code
_entity_poly.pdbx_strand_id
1 'polypeptide(L)'
;MAMLVGAAVPVHAASDYSSAEKLRKLDIMLMVTALRCRHGSQNFQRDYEKFSAAHNVTMQGAAKTLQASYATKAGAKGARRQLDTISVGMANRYGQGHPWLECAELKQVTQNLAADRDSSRLLAAADELLANSRPAKFAMKR
;
A
#
# COMPACT_ATOMS: atom_id res chain seq x y z
N MET A 1 45.50 -4.07 12.59
CA MET A 1 44.58 -3.44 11.62
C MET A 1 43.44 -4.42 11.38
N ALA A 2 42.32 -4.31 12.11
CA ALA A 2 41.19 -5.22 11.96
C ALA A 2 40.28 -4.73 10.82
N MET A 3 40.15 -5.52 9.75
CA MET A 3 39.20 -5.25 8.67
C MET A 3 37.81 -5.67 9.12
N LEU A 4 36.92 -4.67 9.29
CA LEU A 4 35.49 -4.87 9.46
C LEU A 4 34.87 -5.27 8.12
N VAL A 5 34.43 -6.52 8.00
CA VAL A 5 33.62 -6.99 6.87
C VAL A 5 32.19 -6.47 7.07
N GLY A 6 31.83 -5.41 6.36
CA GLY A 6 30.44 -4.95 6.27
C GLY A 6 29.63 -5.89 5.37
N ALA A 7 28.64 -6.57 5.94
CA ALA A 7 27.68 -7.35 5.16
C ALA A 7 26.86 -6.39 4.27
N ALA A 8 27.18 -6.35 2.97
CA ALA A 8 26.38 -5.65 1.97
C ALA A 8 25.04 -6.36 1.82
N VAL A 9 23.98 -5.80 2.39
CA VAL A 9 22.62 -6.24 2.09
C VAL A 9 22.36 -5.90 0.61
N PRO A 10 21.93 -6.84 -0.24
CA PRO A 10 21.74 -6.56 -1.66
C PRO A 10 20.69 -5.46 -1.82
N VAL A 11 21.02 -4.42 -2.60
CA VAL A 11 20.16 -3.24 -2.82
C VAL A 11 18.78 -3.64 -3.38
N HIS A 12 18.73 -4.75 -4.13
CA HIS A 12 17.51 -5.35 -4.67
C HIS A 12 16.55 -5.84 -3.59
N ALA A 13 17.04 -6.46 -2.51
CA ALA A 13 16.17 -6.93 -1.43
C ALA A 13 15.57 -5.75 -0.63
N ALA A 14 16.29 -4.63 -0.53
CA ALA A 14 15.80 -3.43 0.12
C ALA A 14 14.72 -2.70 -0.72
N SER A 15 14.91 -2.62 -2.05
CA SER A 15 13.90 -2.07 -2.96
C SER A 15 12.65 -2.92 -3.04
N ASP A 16 12.80 -4.25 -3.04
CA ASP A 16 11.67 -5.19 -3.09
C ASP A 16 10.86 -5.15 -1.79
N TYR A 17 11.53 -5.06 -0.64
CA TYR A 17 10.88 -4.86 0.65
C TYR A 17 10.10 -3.54 0.69
N SER A 18 10.73 -2.43 0.29
CA SER A 18 10.09 -1.10 0.30
C SER A 18 8.86 -1.08 -0.61
N SER A 19 8.98 -1.65 -1.81
CA SER A 19 7.89 -1.78 -2.77
C SER A 19 6.77 -2.64 -2.21
N ALA A 20 7.08 -3.79 -1.62
CA ALA A 20 6.10 -4.67 -1.02
C ALA A 20 5.35 -3.99 0.15
N GLU A 21 6.06 -3.22 0.98
CA GLU A 21 5.46 -2.45 2.08
C GLU A 21 4.48 -1.39 1.56
N LYS A 22 4.88 -0.65 0.51
CA LYS A 22 4.02 0.35 -0.14
C LYS A 22 2.76 -0.29 -0.72
N LEU A 23 2.89 -1.42 -1.42
CA LEU A 23 1.75 -2.14 -1.98
C LEU A 23 0.79 -2.62 -0.90
N ARG A 24 1.31 -3.17 0.20
CA ARG A 24 0.48 -3.58 1.34
C ARG A 24 -0.24 -2.40 1.98
N LYS A 25 0.44 -1.27 2.17
CA LYS A 25 -0.16 -0.04 2.69
C LYS A 25 -1.24 0.50 1.75
N LEU A 26 -1.00 0.51 0.44
CA LEU A 26 -1.97 0.93 -0.58
C LEU A 26 -3.26 0.10 -0.50
N ASP A 27 -3.14 -1.23 -0.47
CA ASP A 27 -4.29 -2.15 -0.36
C ASP A 27 -5.13 -1.86 0.90
N ILE A 28 -4.49 -1.73 2.06
CA ILE A 28 -5.19 -1.44 3.33
C ILE A 28 -5.84 -0.05 3.29
N MET A 29 -5.17 0.95 2.74
CA MET A 29 -5.72 2.30 2.60
C MET A 29 -6.98 2.30 1.73
N LEU A 30 -6.93 1.67 0.55
CA LEU A 30 -8.08 1.58 -0.36
C LEU A 30 -9.23 0.78 0.27
N MET A 31 -8.93 -0.32 0.96
CA MET A 31 -9.93 -1.12 1.67
C MET A 31 -10.65 -0.30 2.74
N VAL A 32 -9.89 0.36 3.62
CA VAL A 32 -10.43 1.10 4.77
C VAL A 32 -11.24 2.30 4.29
N THR A 33 -10.75 3.02 3.29
CA THR A 33 -11.47 4.16 2.71
C THR A 33 -12.71 3.72 1.92
N ALA A 34 -12.68 2.57 1.24
CA ALA A 34 -13.86 1.99 0.60
C ALA A 34 -14.95 1.65 1.63
N LEU A 35 -14.56 1.04 2.76
CA LEU A 35 -15.48 0.75 3.87
C LEU A 35 -16.10 2.03 4.45
N ARG A 36 -15.34 3.12 4.56
CA ARG A 36 -15.87 4.42 5.00
C ARG A 36 -16.91 4.97 4.02
N CYS A 37 -16.65 4.90 2.73
CA CYS A 37 -17.52 5.45 1.68
C CYS A 37 -18.75 4.57 1.37
N ARG A 38 -18.90 3.40 2.01
CA ARG A 38 -19.89 2.36 1.63
C ARG A 38 -21.36 2.81 1.67
N HIS A 39 -21.70 3.76 2.53
CA HIS A 39 -23.08 4.23 2.71
C HIS A 39 -23.39 5.50 1.90
N GLY A 40 -22.41 6.05 1.17
CA GLY A 40 -22.59 7.25 0.35
C GLY A 40 -22.86 6.94 -1.13
N SER A 41 -23.27 7.97 -1.88
CA SER A 41 -23.44 7.90 -3.35
C SER A 41 -22.12 7.60 -4.08
N GLN A 42 -21.00 7.89 -3.43
CA GLN A 42 -19.65 7.64 -3.93
C GLN A 42 -19.06 6.35 -3.33
N ASN A 43 -19.90 5.37 -3.01
CA ASN A 43 -19.45 4.03 -2.65
C ASN A 43 -18.60 3.44 -3.80
N PHE A 44 -17.39 2.99 -3.44
CA PHE A 44 -16.44 2.37 -4.36
C PHE A 44 -15.97 0.99 -3.89
N GLN A 45 -16.71 0.33 -3.00
CA GLN A 45 -16.37 -1.01 -2.50
C GLN A 45 -16.24 -2.04 -3.64
N ARG A 46 -17.14 -1.99 -4.62
CA ARG A 46 -17.06 -2.85 -5.82
C ARG A 46 -15.84 -2.53 -6.68
N ASP A 47 -15.40 -1.27 -6.72
CA ASP A 47 -14.20 -0.87 -7.46
C ASP A 47 -12.94 -1.37 -6.74
N TYR A 48 -12.92 -1.31 -5.40
CA TYR A 48 -11.86 -1.91 -4.58
C TYR A 48 -11.79 -3.44 -4.77
N GLU A 49 -12.92 -4.13 -4.80
CA GLU A 49 -12.95 -5.59 -5.06
C GLU A 49 -12.35 -5.94 -6.42
N LYS A 50 -12.68 -5.16 -7.47
CA LYS A 50 -12.07 -5.33 -8.81
C LYS A 50 -10.57 -5.07 -8.79
N PHE A 51 -10.14 -4.00 -8.11
CA PHE A 51 -8.73 -3.69 -7.91
C PHE A 51 -8.00 -4.84 -7.21
N SER A 52 -8.53 -5.32 -6.10
CA SER A 52 -7.96 -6.41 -5.31
C SER A 52 -7.84 -7.70 -6.13
N ALA A 53 -8.88 -8.02 -6.92
CA ALA A 53 -8.86 -9.16 -7.82
C ALA A 53 -7.83 -9.01 -8.96
N ALA A 54 -7.74 -7.83 -9.58
CA ALA A 54 -6.81 -7.56 -10.68
C ALA A 54 -5.33 -7.65 -10.26
N HIS A 55 -5.03 -7.29 -9.01
CA HIS A 55 -3.67 -7.23 -8.47
C HIS A 55 -3.35 -8.33 -7.46
N ASN A 56 -4.21 -9.36 -7.33
CA ASN A 56 -4.10 -10.37 -6.29
C ASN A 56 -2.73 -11.09 -6.27
N VAL A 57 -2.17 -11.42 -7.44
CA VAL A 57 -0.86 -12.09 -7.57
C VAL A 57 0.24 -11.17 -7.07
N THR A 58 0.24 -9.90 -7.51
CA THR A 58 1.20 -8.88 -7.08
C THR A 58 1.14 -8.65 -5.57
N MET A 59 -0.07 -8.53 -5.02
CA MET A 59 -0.28 -8.33 -3.58
C MET A 59 0.15 -9.54 -2.75
N GLN A 60 -0.13 -10.77 -3.22
CA GLN A 60 0.33 -11.99 -2.56
C GLN A 60 1.86 -12.12 -2.59
N GLY A 61 2.49 -11.77 -3.71
CA GLY A 61 3.96 -11.71 -3.83
C GLY A 61 4.55 -10.74 -2.82
N ALA A 62 4.03 -9.51 -2.77
CA ALA A 62 4.43 -8.49 -1.80
C ALA A 62 4.26 -8.97 -0.35
N ALA A 63 3.11 -9.57 -0.01
CA ALA A 63 2.86 -10.08 1.33
C ALA A 63 3.87 -11.16 1.75
N LYS A 64 4.20 -12.09 0.85
CA LYS A 64 5.22 -13.12 1.09
C LYS A 64 6.61 -12.51 1.29
N THR A 65 7.00 -11.55 0.45
CA THR A 65 8.29 -10.84 0.57
C THR A 65 8.41 -10.10 1.90
N LEU A 66 7.35 -9.40 2.34
CA LEU A 66 7.34 -8.72 3.64
C LEU A 66 7.42 -9.72 4.79
N GLN A 67 6.60 -10.77 4.76
CA GLN A 67 6.58 -11.77 5.81
C GLN A 67 7.95 -12.46 5.95
N ALA A 68 8.57 -12.85 4.84
CA ALA A 68 9.91 -13.45 4.84
C ALA A 68 10.95 -12.46 5.41
N SER A 69 10.92 -11.21 4.95
CA SER A 69 11.85 -10.17 5.38
C SER A 69 11.75 -9.89 6.89
N TYR A 70 10.54 -9.81 7.44
CA TYR A 70 10.36 -9.65 8.89
C TYR A 70 10.69 -10.91 9.67
N ALA A 71 10.43 -12.10 9.10
CA ALA A 71 10.75 -13.36 9.76
C ALA A 71 12.27 -13.53 9.92
N THR A 72 13.07 -13.13 8.94
CA THR A 72 14.54 -13.12 9.03
C THR A 72 15.05 -12.22 10.16
N LYS A 73 14.36 -11.11 10.45
CA LYS A 73 14.81 -10.12 11.45
C LYS A 73 14.28 -10.40 12.86
N ALA A 74 13.04 -10.88 12.99
CA ALA A 74 12.32 -10.94 14.26
C ALA A 74 11.60 -12.29 14.51
N GLY A 75 11.87 -13.30 13.68
CA GLY A 75 11.17 -14.58 13.71
C GLY A 75 9.71 -14.49 13.24
N ALA A 76 9.05 -15.64 13.10
CA ALA A 76 7.69 -15.71 12.57
C ALA A 76 6.66 -14.92 13.40
N LYS A 77 6.79 -14.93 14.74
CA LYS A 77 5.92 -14.15 15.64
C LYS A 77 6.15 -12.65 15.50
N GLY A 78 7.41 -12.21 15.37
CA GLY A 78 7.75 -10.82 15.11
C GLY A 78 7.23 -10.33 13.76
N ALA A 79 7.31 -11.17 12.73
CA ALA A 79 6.77 -10.87 11.41
C ALA A 79 5.26 -10.59 11.42
N ARG A 80 4.49 -11.45 12.11
CA ARG A 80 3.04 -11.23 12.27
C ARG A 80 2.74 -9.92 12.99
N ARG A 81 3.43 -9.66 14.12
CA ARG A 81 3.27 -8.40 14.87
C ARG A 81 3.54 -7.18 13.99
N GLN A 82 4.58 -7.21 13.17
CA GLN A 82 4.92 -6.08 12.32
C GLN A 82 3.89 -5.85 11.21
N LEU A 83 3.36 -6.92 10.62
CA LEU A 83 2.26 -6.83 9.65
C LEU A 83 0.96 -6.32 10.30
N ASP A 84 0.68 -6.72 11.53
CA ASP A 84 -0.44 -6.20 12.32
C ASP A 84 -0.27 -4.71 12.63
N THR A 85 0.93 -4.28 13.03
CA THR A 85 1.26 -2.87 13.25
C THR A 85 1.04 -2.03 12.01
N ILE A 86 1.46 -2.51 10.83
CA ILE A 86 1.16 -1.83 9.56
C ILE A 86 -0.35 -1.72 9.36
N SER A 87 -1.06 -2.82 9.56
CA SER A 87 -2.50 -2.89 9.30
C SER A 87 -3.30 -1.94 10.20
N VAL A 88 -3.02 -1.97 11.51
CA VAL A 88 -3.64 -1.08 12.50
C VAL A 88 -3.24 0.38 12.25
N GLY A 89 -1.97 0.66 11.98
CA GLY A 89 -1.50 2.02 11.71
C GLY A 89 -2.19 2.65 10.51
N MET A 90 -2.33 1.88 9.43
CA MET A 90 -3.03 2.34 8.22
C MET A 90 -4.53 2.50 8.44
N ALA A 91 -5.18 1.56 9.13
CA ALA A 91 -6.59 1.67 9.49
C ALA A 91 -6.87 2.90 10.36
N ASN A 92 -5.99 3.20 11.32
CA ASN A 92 -6.12 4.40 12.16
C ASN A 92 -5.87 5.68 11.34
N ARG A 93 -4.89 5.68 10.45
CA ARG A 93 -4.55 6.85 9.61
C ARG A 93 -5.67 7.20 8.63
N TYR A 94 -6.27 6.19 7.99
CA TYR A 94 -7.23 6.39 6.90
C TYR A 94 -8.67 6.03 7.26
N GLY A 95 -8.94 5.59 8.49
CA GLY A 95 -10.29 5.31 8.98
C GLY A 95 -11.18 6.56 8.99
N GLN A 96 -10.55 7.74 9.11
CA GLN A 96 -11.22 9.02 8.95
C GLN A 96 -11.32 9.53 7.50
N GLY A 97 -10.95 8.69 6.53
CA GLY A 97 -10.89 9.04 5.11
C GLY A 97 -9.47 9.41 4.69
N HIS A 98 -9.31 9.70 3.40
CA HIS A 98 -8.03 10.15 2.87
C HIS A 98 -7.86 11.65 3.13
N PRO A 99 -6.69 12.11 3.59
CA PRO A 99 -6.48 13.49 4.06
C PRO A 99 -6.72 14.61 3.03
N TRP A 100 -6.77 14.28 1.74
CA TRP A 100 -7.02 15.26 0.66
C TRP A 100 -7.75 14.68 -0.55
N LEU A 101 -8.25 13.45 -0.47
CA LEU A 101 -9.06 12.85 -1.53
C LEU A 101 -10.42 12.47 -0.98
N GLU A 102 -11.45 12.93 -1.65
CA GLU A 102 -12.82 12.57 -1.33
C GLU A 102 -13.20 11.21 -1.92
N CYS A 103 -14.32 10.64 -1.46
CA CYS A 103 -14.80 9.33 -1.93
C CYS A 103 -14.91 9.24 -3.46
N ALA A 104 -15.33 10.32 -4.13
CA ALA A 104 -15.43 10.35 -5.60
C ALA A 104 -14.04 10.27 -6.27
N GLU A 105 -13.04 10.93 -5.71
CA GLU A 105 -11.67 10.91 -6.25
C GLU A 105 -11.01 9.56 -6.00
N LEU A 106 -11.19 9.00 -4.80
CA LEU A 106 -10.73 7.66 -4.46
C LEU A 106 -11.37 6.59 -5.34
N LYS A 107 -12.67 6.73 -5.63
CA LYS A 107 -13.38 5.87 -6.59
C LYS A 107 -12.72 5.91 -7.97
N GLN A 108 -12.50 7.10 -8.52
CA GLN A 108 -11.89 7.26 -9.83
C GLN A 108 -10.47 6.68 -9.88
N VAL A 109 -9.67 6.93 -8.84
CA VAL A 109 -8.31 6.37 -8.76
C VAL A 109 -8.37 4.85 -8.68
N THR A 110 -9.25 4.28 -7.86
CA THR A 110 -9.39 2.82 -7.71
C THR A 110 -9.83 2.17 -9.01
N GLN A 111 -10.74 2.79 -9.76
CA GLN A 111 -11.17 2.32 -11.08
C GLN A 111 -10.01 2.30 -12.08
N ASN A 112 -9.22 3.36 -12.11
CA ASN A 112 -8.06 3.45 -13.00
C ASN A 112 -7.03 2.37 -12.64
N LEU A 113 -6.76 2.16 -11.35
CA LEU A 113 -5.86 1.12 -10.87
C LEU A 113 -6.39 -0.30 -11.13
N ALA A 114 -7.71 -0.52 -11.10
CA ALA A 114 -8.28 -1.82 -11.44
C ALA A 114 -8.17 -2.14 -12.94
N ALA A 115 -8.20 -1.12 -13.80
CA ALA A 115 -8.07 -1.26 -15.24
C ALA A 115 -6.61 -1.43 -15.70
N ASP A 116 -5.65 -0.89 -14.94
CA ASP A 116 -4.24 -0.92 -15.27
C ASP A 116 -3.49 -2.01 -14.47
N ARG A 117 -2.86 -2.96 -15.17
CA ARG A 117 -2.09 -4.06 -14.57
C ARG A 117 -0.59 -3.80 -14.54
N ASP A 118 -0.14 -2.62 -14.96
CA ASP A 118 1.26 -2.25 -14.92
C ASP A 118 1.73 -2.08 -13.47
N SER A 119 2.68 -2.91 -13.06
CA SER A 119 3.23 -2.91 -11.71
C SER A 119 4.01 -1.63 -11.38
N SER A 120 4.61 -0.98 -12.37
CA SER A 120 5.31 0.29 -12.17
C SER A 120 4.33 1.41 -11.87
N ARG A 121 3.18 1.43 -12.56
CA ARG A 121 2.11 2.41 -12.29
C ARG A 121 1.43 2.18 -10.97
N LEU A 122 1.25 0.91 -10.57
CA LEU A 122 0.73 0.57 -9.25
C LEU A 122 1.63 1.10 -8.13
N LEU A 123 2.95 0.93 -8.27
CA LEU A 123 3.93 1.43 -7.31
C LEU A 123 3.97 2.97 -7.28
N ALA A 124 3.93 3.63 -8.44
CA ALA A 124 3.86 5.08 -8.51
C ALA A 124 2.59 5.62 -7.82
N ALA A 125 1.45 4.97 -8.03
CA ALA A 125 0.20 5.33 -7.34
C ALA A 125 0.29 5.10 -5.83
N ALA A 126 0.95 4.02 -5.39
CA ALA A 126 1.21 3.81 -3.97
C ALA A 126 2.02 4.97 -3.37
N ASP A 127 3.07 5.43 -4.06
CA ASP A 127 3.89 6.55 -3.59
C ASP A 127 3.09 7.86 -3.45
N GLU A 128 2.19 8.13 -4.39
CA GLU A 128 1.43 9.38 -4.40
C GLU A 128 0.28 9.37 -3.39
N LEU A 129 -0.41 8.24 -3.23
CA LEU A 129 -1.54 8.11 -2.30
C LEU A 129 -1.08 7.94 -0.85
N LEU A 130 0.14 7.43 -0.63
CA LEU A 130 0.71 7.22 0.70
C LEU A 130 1.63 8.36 1.15
N ALA A 131 1.81 9.40 0.32
CA ALA A 131 2.62 10.56 0.62
C ALA A 131 2.20 11.20 1.97
N ASN A 132 3.08 12.00 2.58
CA ASN A 132 2.74 12.72 3.81
C ASN A 132 2.07 14.07 3.55
N SER A 133 2.11 14.55 2.30
CA SER A 133 1.53 15.81 1.84
C SER A 133 0.86 15.61 0.50
N ARG A 134 -0.15 16.44 0.18
CA ARG A 134 -0.90 16.39 -1.08
C ARG A 134 0.05 16.57 -2.27
N PRO A 135 0.24 15.55 -3.12
CA PRO A 135 1.05 15.71 -4.34
C PRO A 135 0.47 16.80 -5.27
N ALA A 136 1.34 17.50 -6.00
CA ALA A 136 0.96 18.62 -6.88
C ALA A 136 -0.13 18.23 -7.90
N LYS A 137 -0.10 17.00 -8.42
CA LYS A 137 -1.10 16.49 -9.36
C LYS A 137 -2.52 16.40 -8.78
N PHE A 138 -2.64 16.33 -7.46
CA PHE A 138 -3.92 16.39 -6.78
C PHE A 138 -4.25 17.82 -6.34
N ALA A 139 -3.32 18.77 -6.34
CA ALA A 139 -3.56 20.13 -5.85
C ALA A 139 -4.45 21.00 -6.77
N MET A 140 -4.62 20.62 -8.03
CA MET A 140 -5.28 21.44 -9.06
C MET A 140 -6.71 21.02 -9.45
N LYS A 141 -7.29 19.98 -8.84
CA LYS A 141 -8.72 19.66 -9.04
C LYS A 141 -9.54 20.33 -7.94
N ARG A 142 -10.21 21.44 -8.27
CA ARG A 142 -11.41 21.94 -7.59
C ARG A 142 -12.54 21.98 -8.59
#